data_AF-A0A7S2D8A1-F1
#
_entry.id   AF-A0A7S2D8A1-F1
#
_cell.length_a   1.000
_cell.length_b   1.000
_cell.length_c   1.000
_cell.angle_alpha   90.00
_cell.angle_beta   90.00
_cell.angle_gamma   90.00
#
_symmetry.space_group_name_H-M   'P 1'
#
loop_
_entity.id
_entity.type
_entity.pdbx_description
1 polymer ?
#
loop_
_entity_poly.entity_id
_entity_poly.type
_entity_poly.pdbx_seq_one_letter_code
_entity_poly.pdbx_strand_id
1 'polypeptide(L)'
;RGLWPVRTSEVPALFAVMLYAYSPADILPVMKSDMRDPSQLSSALWYSHFGVGFIYVSLSAAGYFGWGRRVEGNVLESMCDHPGCPGTIPVNLQPGAKWSVGYILSFAVISNLMVTIPVVMYCVFRVLESQYSQLQKSLVTNSIMRLTAILGAVSVAVFVPFFVQVLAVLSTALLISQQIFIPVALTYTLKRKGASIRCAVPEVCLLLLGVCVFVVGMAGALRNLREAIEKGSG
;
A
#
# COMPACT_ATOMS: atom_id res chain seq x y z
N ARG A 1 -23.03 11.26 11.94
CA ARG A 1 -22.75 10.88 10.53
C ARG A 1 -21.33 10.33 10.49
N GLY A 2 -20.97 9.06 10.50
CA GLY A 2 -21.62 7.74 10.55
C GLY A 2 -20.51 6.80 10.08
N LEU A 3 -19.94 5.97 10.95
CA LEU A 3 -18.66 5.22 10.77
C LEU A 3 -18.68 4.11 9.70
N TRP A 4 -19.72 4.08 8.87
CA TRP A 4 -19.85 3.15 7.76
C TRP A 4 -19.23 3.78 6.51
N PRO A 5 -18.67 2.99 5.58
CA PRO A 5 -18.38 3.51 4.25
C PRO A 5 -19.63 4.24 3.77
N VAL A 6 -19.50 5.54 3.51
CA VAL A 6 -20.65 6.41 3.22
C VAL A 6 -21.38 5.88 1.98
N ARG A 7 -20.67 5.10 1.15
CA ARG A 7 -21.21 4.34 0.02
C ARG A 7 -20.65 2.92 0.02
N THR A 8 -21.51 1.92 -0.08
CA THR A 8 -21.13 0.50 -0.24
C THR A 8 -20.20 0.26 -1.44
N SER A 9 -20.23 1.15 -2.43
CA SER A 9 -19.32 1.13 -3.59
C SER A 9 -17.85 1.38 -3.24
N GLU A 10 -17.54 1.88 -2.04
CA GLU A 10 -16.16 2.13 -1.60
C GLU A 10 -15.52 0.90 -0.96
N VAL A 11 -16.33 -0.06 -0.52
CA VAL A 11 -15.86 -1.29 0.15
C VAL A 11 -14.85 -2.05 -0.69
N PRO A 12 -15.04 -2.25 -2.02
CA PRO A 12 -14.05 -2.98 -2.82
C PRO A 12 -12.71 -2.24 -2.96
N ALA A 13 -12.71 -0.91 -3.03
CA ALA A 13 -11.47 -0.13 -3.06
C ALA A 13 -10.73 -0.23 -1.72
N LEU A 14 -11.45 -0.14 -0.59
CA LEU A 14 -10.88 -0.35 0.74
C LEU A 14 -10.33 -1.78 0.90
N PHE A 15 -11.06 -2.78 0.40
CA PHE A 15 -10.61 -4.16 0.40
C PHE A 15 -9.31 -4.32 -0.41
N ALA A 16 -9.17 -3.66 -1.56
CA ALA A 16 -7.92 -3.69 -2.34
C ALA A 16 -6.74 -3.04 -1.59
N VAL A 17 -6.98 -1.92 -0.89
CA VAL A 17 -5.95 -1.28 -0.05
C VAL A 17 -5.57 -2.18 1.13
N MET A 18 -6.53 -2.89 1.73
CA MET A 18 -6.22 -3.87 2.77
C MET A 18 -5.43 -5.05 2.20
N LEU A 19 -5.84 -5.58 1.05
CA LEU A 19 -5.11 -6.67 0.39
C LEU A 19 -3.68 -6.28 0.03
N TYR A 20 -3.44 -5.01 -0.34
CA TYR A 20 -2.10 -4.47 -0.49
C TYR A 20 -1.28 -4.58 0.80
N ALA A 21 -1.85 -4.09 1.91
CA ALA A 21 -1.17 -4.05 3.19
C ALA A 21 -0.78 -5.45 3.71
N TYR A 22 -1.53 -6.48 3.32
CA TYR A 22 -1.28 -7.88 3.66
C TYR A 22 -0.55 -8.67 2.58
N SER A 23 0.03 -8.04 1.55
CA SER A 23 0.64 -8.79 0.45
C SER A 23 2.14 -9.02 0.63
N PRO A 24 2.61 -10.27 0.84
CA PRO A 24 4.01 -10.65 0.77
C PRO A 24 4.40 -11.31 -0.55
N ALA A 25 3.59 -11.22 -1.62
CA ALA A 25 3.77 -12.09 -2.78
C ALA A 25 5.05 -11.86 -3.59
N ASP A 26 5.60 -10.65 -3.54
CA ASP A 26 6.85 -10.28 -4.17
C ASP A 26 8.07 -10.88 -3.44
N ILE A 27 8.03 -10.95 -2.12
CA ILE A 27 9.12 -11.50 -1.29
C ILE A 27 8.98 -13.00 -1.01
N LEU A 28 7.78 -13.56 -1.20
CA LEU A 28 7.45 -14.94 -0.88
C LEU A 28 8.43 -15.99 -1.47
N PRO A 29 8.82 -15.90 -2.75
CA PRO A 29 9.78 -16.85 -3.32
C PRO A 29 11.16 -16.80 -2.66
N VAL A 30 11.65 -15.59 -2.34
CA VAL A 30 12.95 -15.37 -1.69
C VAL A 30 12.90 -15.84 -0.24
N MET A 31 11.83 -15.48 0.49
CA MET A 31 11.63 -16.00 1.85
C MET A 31 11.60 -17.53 1.86
N LYS A 32 10.92 -18.14 0.88
CA LYS A 32 10.87 -19.60 0.77
C LYS A 32 12.25 -20.23 0.49
N SER A 33 13.09 -19.61 -0.34
CA SER A 33 14.44 -20.13 -0.61
C SER A 33 15.35 -20.04 0.60
N ASP A 34 15.13 -19.03 1.45
CA ASP A 34 15.99 -18.73 2.59
C ASP A 34 15.55 -19.46 3.89
N MET A 35 14.36 -20.10 3.88
CA MET A 35 13.86 -20.88 5.01
C MET A 35 14.63 -22.20 5.17
N ARG A 36 15.04 -22.50 6.42
CA ARG A 36 15.61 -23.81 6.79
C ARG A 36 14.68 -24.97 6.43
N ASP A 37 13.37 -24.77 6.60
CA ASP A 37 12.33 -25.73 6.23
C ASP A 37 11.21 -25.03 5.43
N PRO A 38 11.26 -25.08 4.08
CA PRO A 38 10.27 -24.44 3.22
C PRO A 38 8.83 -24.97 3.37
N SER A 39 8.65 -26.15 4.00
CA SER A 39 7.31 -26.71 4.24
C SER A 39 6.52 -25.93 5.30
N GLN A 40 7.24 -25.23 6.20
CA GLN A 40 6.64 -24.43 7.27
C GLN A 40 6.17 -23.05 6.80
N LEU A 41 6.39 -22.68 5.54
CA LEU A 41 6.06 -21.36 5.00
C LEU A 41 4.58 -21.00 5.22
N SER A 42 3.66 -21.94 5.02
CA SER A 42 2.22 -21.68 5.21
C SER A 42 1.89 -21.33 6.66
N SER A 43 2.48 -22.03 7.62
CA SER A 43 2.27 -21.77 9.05
C SER A 43 2.89 -20.44 9.45
N ALA A 44 4.11 -20.16 8.98
CA ALA A 44 4.79 -18.88 9.22
C ALA A 44 3.98 -17.71 8.67
N LEU A 45 3.42 -17.83 7.46
CA LEU A 45 2.53 -16.81 6.89
C LEU A 45 1.30 -16.58 7.77
N TRP A 46 0.65 -17.64 8.22
CA TRP A 46 -0.55 -17.52 9.06
C TRP A 46 -0.27 -16.75 10.35
N TYR A 47 0.80 -17.10 11.07
CA TYR A 47 1.21 -16.38 12.28
C TYR A 47 1.60 -14.92 12.00
N SER A 48 2.33 -14.66 10.91
CA SER A 48 2.70 -13.30 10.52
C SER A 48 1.48 -12.45 10.18
N HIS A 49 0.51 -12.97 9.44
CA HIS A 49 -0.73 -12.24 9.11
C HIS A 49 -1.56 -11.96 10.37
N PHE A 50 -1.63 -12.91 11.29
CA PHE A 50 -2.31 -12.71 12.57
C PHE A 50 -1.64 -11.60 13.39
N GLY A 51 -0.30 -11.62 13.47
CA GLY A 51 0.48 -10.58 14.14
C GLY A 51 0.29 -9.19 13.52
N VAL A 52 0.37 -9.10 12.19
CA VAL A 52 0.14 -7.84 11.45
C VAL A 52 -1.29 -7.35 11.66
N GLY A 53 -2.28 -8.24 11.65
CA GLY A 53 -3.67 -7.85 11.89
C GLY A 53 -3.91 -7.32 13.29
N PHE A 54 -3.28 -7.92 14.31
CA PHE A 54 -3.33 -7.39 15.67
C PHE A 54 -2.71 -5.98 15.74
N ILE A 55 -1.57 -5.76 15.08
CA ILE A 55 -0.92 -4.44 15.01
C ILE A 55 -1.85 -3.42 14.32
N TYR A 56 -2.42 -3.77 13.16
CA TYR A 56 -3.31 -2.87 12.43
C TYR A 56 -4.55 -2.48 13.23
N VAL A 57 -5.23 -3.45 13.85
CA VAL A 57 -6.40 -3.17 14.68
C VAL A 57 -6.03 -2.30 15.89
N SER A 58 -4.90 -2.59 16.54
CA SER A 58 -4.45 -1.81 17.71
C SER A 58 -4.08 -0.37 17.34
N LEU A 59 -3.37 -0.17 16.23
CA LEU A 59 -3.02 1.16 15.73
C LEU A 59 -4.26 1.93 15.26
N SER A 60 -5.18 1.27 14.57
CA SER A 60 -6.45 1.89 14.17
C SER A 60 -7.29 2.29 15.38
N ALA A 61 -7.37 1.43 16.41
CA ALA A 61 -8.06 1.76 17.64
C ALA A 61 -7.40 2.95 18.35
N ALA A 62 -6.07 2.95 18.50
CA ALA A 62 -5.34 4.05 19.11
C ALA A 62 -5.51 5.37 18.33
N GLY A 63 -5.45 5.32 16.99
CA GLY A 63 -5.73 6.46 16.13
C GLY A 63 -7.15 6.98 16.28
N TYR A 64 -8.14 6.09 16.33
CA TYR A 64 -9.53 6.48 16.55
C TYR A 64 -9.78 7.04 17.95
N PHE A 65 -9.16 6.49 19.00
CA PHE A 65 -9.27 7.04 20.35
C PHE A 65 -8.56 8.40 20.47
N GLY A 66 -7.46 8.62 19.76
CA GLY A 66 -6.72 9.87 19.78
C GLY A 66 -7.41 11.01 19.03
N TRP A 67 -7.84 10.75 17.79
CA TRP A 67 -8.33 11.80 16.87
C TRP A 67 -9.83 11.70 16.56
N GLY A 68 -10.50 10.64 17.00
CA GLY A 68 -11.90 10.39 16.71
C GLY A 68 -12.16 10.33 15.21
N ARG A 69 -12.98 11.27 14.73
CA ARG A 69 -13.39 11.37 13.32
C ARG A 69 -12.53 12.30 12.47
N ARG A 70 -11.51 12.93 13.06
CA ARG A 70 -10.59 13.86 12.37
C ARG A 70 -9.32 13.17 11.87
N VAL A 71 -9.35 11.84 11.74
CA VAL A 71 -8.24 11.11 11.13
C VAL A 71 -8.30 11.36 9.63
N GLU A 72 -7.32 12.11 9.15
CA GLU A 72 -7.04 12.31 7.74
C GLU A 72 -6.55 11.02 7.08
N GLY A 73 -6.67 10.96 5.76
CA GLY A 73 -6.20 9.83 4.97
C GLY A 73 -4.71 9.55 5.13
N ASN A 74 -3.93 10.60 5.41
CA ASN A 74 -2.55 10.51 5.83
C ASN A 74 -2.46 10.82 7.34
N VAL A 75 -1.97 9.85 8.12
CA VAL A 75 -1.85 10.01 9.58
C VAL A 75 -0.94 11.18 9.96
N LEU A 76 0.05 11.51 9.13
CA LEU A 76 0.95 12.64 9.37
C LEU A 76 0.22 13.99 9.34
N GLU A 77 -0.83 14.09 8.52
CA GLU A 77 -1.68 15.30 8.46
C GLU A 77 -2.58 15.39 9.70
N SER A 78 -3.09 14.24 10.16
CA SER A 78 -3.88 14.17 11.41
C SER A 78 -3.06 14.62 12.62
N MET A 79 -1.75 14.36 12.62
CA MET A 79 -0.84 14.74 13.70
C MET A 79 -0.58 16.24 13.79
N CYS A 80 -0.86 17.01 12.73
CA CYS A 80 -0.79 18.46 12.74
C CYS A 80 -2.14 19.13 13.08
N ASP A 81 -3.18 18.37 13.41
CA ASP A 81 -4.47 18.90 13.82
C ASP A 81 -4.52 19.15 15.35
N HIS A 82 -5.43 20.01 15.82
CA HIS A 82 -5.43 20.57 17.18
C HIS A 82 -5.08 19.56 18.29
N PRO A 83 -4.01 19.79 19.09
CA PRO A 83 -3.31 21.04 19.28
C PRO A 83 -2.01 21.17 18.48
N GLY A 84 -2.07 20.81 17.20
CA GLY A 84 -1.55 21.59 16.08
C GLY A 84 -0.05 21.86 15.98
N CYS A 85 0.46 21.76 14.74
CA CYS A 85 1.79 22.24 14.38
C CYS A 85 1.89 23.78 14.54
N PRO A 86 3.06 24.36 14.89
CA PRO A 86 3.19 25.80 15.15
C PRO A 86 2.67 26.66 13.97
N GLY A 87 1.79 27.63 14.25
CA GLY A 87 1.32 28.63 13.27
C GLY A 87 -0.05 28.37 12.60
N THR A 88 -0.72 27.26 12.90
CA THR A 88 -2.04 26.90 12.28
C THR A 88 -3.25 27.04 13.22
N ILE A 89 -3.00 27.34 14.50
CA ILE A 89 -4.02 27.43 15.53
C ILE A 89 -4.49 28.89 15.66
N PRO A 90 -5.81 29.19 15.64
CA PRO A 90 -6.32 30.50 16.01
C PRO A 90 -5.90 30.83 17.44
N VAL A 91 -5.40 32.04 17.68
CA VAL A 91 -4.79 32.56 18.93
C VAL A 91 -5.59 32.24 20.21
N ASN A 92 -6.89 31.96 20.05
CA ASN A 92 -7.85 31.73 21.14
C ASN A 92 -8.05 30.25 21.53
N LEU A 93 -7.55 29.28 20.77
CA LEU A 93 -7.49 27.90 21.26
C LEU A 93 -6.12 27.66 21.87
N GLN A 94 -6.09 27.39 23.18
CA GLN A 94 -4.88 26.87 23.79
C GLN A 94 -4.47 25.60 23.04
N PRO A 95 -3.21 25.50 22.58
CA PRO A 95 -2.71 24.21 22.16
C PRO A 95 -2.83 23.30 23.38
N GLY A 96 -3.78 22.37 23.34
CA GLY A 96 -3.78 21.18 24.19
C GLY A 96 -2.37 20.60 24.31
N ALA A 97 -2.12 19.88 25.40
CA ALA A 97 -0.80 19.30 25.67
C ALA A 97 -0.26 18.62 24.40
N LYS A 98 0.85 19.18 23.86
CA LYS A 98 1.54 18.64 22.70
C LYS A 98 1.63 17.13 22.89
N TRP A 99 1.06 16.35 21.98
CA TRP A 99 1.26 14.91 21.99
C TRP A 99 2.70 14.67 21.55
N SER A 100 3.62 14.68 22.51
CA SER A 100 5.00 14.21 22.34
C SER A 100 5.02 12.82 21.67
N VAL A 101 4.02 12.00 21.99
CA VAL A 101 3.73 10.71 21.35
C VAL A 101 3.53 10.84 19.83
N GLY A 102 2.83 11.87 19.37
CA GLY A 102 2.61 12.14 17.95
C GLY A 102 3.93 12.45 17.21
N TYR A 103 4.78 13.29 17.79
CA TYR A 103 6.11 13.58 17.22
C TYR A 103 7.01 12.33 17.18
N ILE A 104 6.98 11.51 18.24
CA ILE A 104 7.72 10.25 18.28
C ILE A 104 7.21 9.30 17.19
N LEU A 105 5.90 9.20 16.99
CA LEU A 105 5.32 8.35 15.95
C LEU A 105 5.63 8.87 14.54
N SER A 106 5.49 10.17 14.29
CA SER A 106 5.92 10.81 13.03
C SER A 106 7.39 10.52 12.74
N PHE A 107 8.25 10.70 13.74
CA PHE A 107 9.67 10.44 13.62
C PHE A 107 9.95 8.96 13.30
N ALA A 108 9.25 8.04 13.95
CA ALA A 108 9.37 6.61 13.68
C ALA A 108 8.92 6.26 12.26
N VAL A 109 7.79 6.81 11.80
CA VAL A 109 7.28 6.60 10.43
C VAL A 109 8.26 7.17 9.40
N ILE A 110 8.73 8.41 9.59
CA ILE A 110 9.70 9.05 8.70
C ILE A 110 11.01 8.26 8.66
N SER A 111 11.52 7.83 9.82
CA SER A 111 12.73 7.01 9.91
C SER A 111 12.57 5.67 9.17
N ASN A 112 11.42 5.02 9.33
CA ASN A 112 11.10 3.80 8.60
C ASN A 112 11.05 4.04 7.08
N LEU A 113 10.43 5.13 6.63
CA LEU A 113 10.38 5.50 5.21
C LEU A 113 11.77 5.85 4.66
N MET A 114 12.60 6.54 5.43
CA MET A 114 13.98 6.86 5.06
C MET A 114 14.83 5.61 4.82
N VAL A 115 14.55 4.52 5.54
CA VAL A 115 15.22 3.22 5.32
C VAL A 115 14.56 2.43 4.20
N THR A 116 13.23 2.40 4.14
CA THR A 116 12.48 1.55 3.21
C THR A 116 12.60 2.04 1.76
N ILE A 117 12.55 3.36 1.53
CA ILE A 117 12.60 3.92 0.18
C ILE A 117 13.91 3.55 -0.55
N PRO A 118 15.12 3.73 0.02
CA PRO A 118 16.36 3.30 -0.62
C PRO A 118 16.42 1.81 -0.91
N VAL A 119 15.90 0.97 -0.01
CA VAL A 119 15.89 -0.50 -0.19
C VAL A 119 15.00 -0.88 -1.37
N VAL A 120 13.79 -0.33 -1.44
CA VAL A 120 12.86 -0.58 -2.56
C VAL A 120 13.44 -0.04 -3.86
N MET A 121 13.98 1.18 -3.87
CA MET A 121 14.60 1.77 -5.06
C MET A 121 15.82 0.98 -5.52
N TYR A 122 16.61 0.43 -4.61
CA TYR A 122 17.72 -0.46 -4.95
C TYR A 122 17.22 -1.71 -5.69
N CYS A 123 16.15 -2.34 -5.22
CA CYS A 123 15.52 -3.46 -5.93
C CYS A 123 15.09 -3.05 -7.35
N VAL A 124 14.44 -1.90 -7.50
CA VAL A 124 14.04 -1.35 -8.81
C VAL A 124 15.25 -1.15 -9.72
N PHE A 125 16.33 -0.54 -9.21
CA PHE A 125 17.56 -0.34 -9.99
C PHE A 125 18.21 -1.65 -10.41
N ARG A 126 18.25 -2.65 -9.52
CA ARG A 126 18.79 -3.98 -9.85
C ARG A 126 17.98 -4.66 -10.94
N VAL A 127 16.65 -4.55 -10.90
CA VAL A 127 15.79 -5.07 -11.97
C VAL A 127 16.09 -4.35 -13.28
N LEU A 128 16.14 -3.02 -13.30
CA LEU A 128 16.46 -2.25 -14.51
C LEU A 128 17.86 -2.58 -15.07
N GLU A 129 18.87 -2.64 -14.21
CA GLU A 129 20.24 -3.02 -14.58
C GLU A 129 20.32 -4.44 -15.16
N SER A 130 19.47 -5.36 -14.70
CA SER A 130 19.42 -6.74 -15.23
C SER A 130 18.81 -6.81 -16.63
N GLN A 131 17.88 -5.90 -16.95
CA GLN A 131 17.21 -5.87 -18.25
C GLN A 131 18.04 -5.11 -19.31
N TYR A 132 18.82 -4.10 -18.90
CA TYR A 132 19.57 -3.24 -19.80
C TYR A 132 21.09 -3.36 -19.57
N SER A 133 21.76 -4.21 -20.35
CA SER A 133 23.22 -4.44 -20.26
C SER A 133 24.07 -3.18 -20.47
N GLN A 134 23.52 -2.14 -21.11
CA GLN A 134 24.18 -0.84 -21.26
C GLN A 134 24.36 -0.10 -19.93
N LEU A 135 23.44 -0.29 -18.98
CA LEU A 135 23.52 0.33 -17.65
C LEU A 135 24.67 -0.24 -16.81
N GLN A 136 25.06 -1.50 -17.05
CA GLN A 136 26.19 -2.11 -16.36
C GLN A 136 27.55 -1.64 -16.89
N LYS A 137 27.62 -1.22 -18.16
CA LYS A 137 28.87 -0.83 -18.82
C LYS A 137 29.25 0.63 -18.61
N SER A 138 28.28 1.52 -18.35
CA SER A 138 28.50 2.96 -18.24
C SER A 138 28.02 3.48 -16.89
N LEU A 139 28.94 3.94 -16.05
CA LEU A 139 28.64 4.58 -14.76
C LEU A 139 27.77 5.82 -14.93
N VAL A 140 28.00 6.60 -15.99
CA VAL A 140 27.23 7.82 -16.27
C VAL A 140 25.78 7.48 -16.61
N THR A 141 25.57 6.48 -17.47
CA THR A 141 24.22 6.05 -17.85
C THR A 141 23.45 5.47 -16.66
N ASN A 142 24.12 4.70 -15.79
CA ASN A 142 23.51 4.21 -14.56
C ASN A 142 23.11 5.35 -13.62
N SER A 143 24.02 6.31 -13.38
CA SER A 143 23.72 7.48 -12.54
C SER A 143 22.55 8.31 -13.08
N ILE A 144 22.47 8.53 -14.39
CA ILE A 144 21.35 9.24 -15.04
C ILE A 144 20.04 8.47 -14.86
N MET A 145 20.03 7.14 -15.03
CA MET A 145 18.84 6.31 -14.82
C MET A 145 18.34 6.42 -13.37
N ARG A 146 19.25 6.28 -12.40
CA ARG A 146 18.92 6.37 -10.97
C ARG A 146 18.40 7.76 -10.60
N LEU A 147 19.06 8.81 -11.07
CA LEU A 147 18.63 10.19 -10.84
C LEU A 147 17.25 10.43 -11.45
N THR A 148 17.01 9.99 -12.68
CA THR A 148 15.71 10.10 -13.35
C THR A 148 14.60 9.39 -12.57
N ALA A 149 14.86 8.18 -12.07
CA ALA A 149 13.88 7.44 -11.27
C ALA A 149 13.57 8.13 -9.93
N ILE A 150 14.58 8.67 -9.24
CA ILE A 150 14.39 9.44 -8.00
C ILE A 150 13.61 10.72 -8.29
N LEU A 151 13.99 11.48 -9.32
CA LEU A 151 13.27 12.69 -9.73
C LEU A 151 11.84 12.38 -10.14
N GLY A 152 11.59 11.26 -10.82
CA GLY A 152 10.25 10.79 -11.15
C GLY A 152 9.41 10.51 -9.90
N ALA A 153 9.97 9.80 -8.92
CA ALA A 153 9.30 9.52 -7.65
C ALA A 153 9.00 10.81 -6.86
N VAL A 154 9.96 11.74 -6.79
CA VAL A 154 9.77 13.06 -6.16
C VAL A 154 8.70 13.87 -6.90
N SER A 155 8.71 13.85 -8.23
CA SER A 155 7.70 14.54 -9.04
C SER A 155 6.30 14.00 -8.75
N VAL A 156 6.12 12.68 -8.71
CA VAL A 156 4.83 12.07 -8.34
C VAL A 156 4.42 12.50 -6.93
N ALA A 157 5.34 12.50 -5.96
CA ALA A 157 5.04 12.92 -4.59
C ALA A 157 4.62 14.40 -4.50
N VAL A 158 5.22 15.27 -5.31
CA VAL A 158 4.91 16.72 -5.33
C VAL A 158 3.60 17.00 -6.06
N PHE A 159 3.37 16.38 -7.22
CA PHE A 159 2.21 16.66 -8.06
C PHE A 159 0.94 15.90 -7.67
N VAL A 160 1.07 14.86 -6.85
CA VAL A 160 -0.06 13.99 -6.51
C VAL A 160 -0.25 13.93 -4.99
N PRO A 161 -0.83 14.98 -4.37
CA PRO A 161 -1.04 15.04 -2.92
C PRO A 161 -2.14 14.06 -2.44
N PHE A 162 -2.88 13.43 -3.35
CA PHE A 162 -3.99 12.53 -3.05
C PHE A 162 -3.54 11.09 -2.76
N PHE A 163 -2.68 10.91 -1.74
CA PHE A 163 -2.02 9.63 -1.44
C PHE A 163 -3.01 8.46 -1.36
N VAL A 164 -4.10 8.60 -0.59
CA VAL A 164 -5.07 7.51 -0.39
C VAL A 164 -5.80 7.15 -1.68
N GLN A 165 -6.21 8.14 -2.46
CA GLN A 165 -6.94 7.92 -3.71
C GLN A 165 -6.05 7.26 -4.75
N VAL A 166 -4.79 7.69 -4.85
CA VAL A 166 -3.79 7.08 -5.73
C VAL A 166 -3.47 5.67 -5.28
N LEU A 167 -3.29 5.45 -3.98
CA LEU A 167 -3.06 4.13 -3.41
C LEU A 167 -4.23 3.20 -3.70
N ALA A 168 -5.47 3.69 -3.63
CA ALA A 168 -6.66 2.92 -4.00
C ALA A 168 -6.67 2.56 -5.50
N VAL A 169 -6.31 3.48 -6.39
CA VAL A 169 -6.20 3.20 -7.83
C VAL A 169 -5.09 2.17 -8.11
N LEU A 170 -3.90 2.38 -7.56
CA LEU A 170 -2.76 1.48 -7.74
C LEU A 170 -3.04 0.08 -7.17
N SER A 171 -3.66 0.01 -5.99
CA SER A 171 -3.99 -1.27 -5.37
C SER A 171 -5.08 -2.03 -6.14
N THR A 172 -6.13 -1.35 -6.58
CA THR A 172 -7.18 -1.98 -7.39
C THR A 172 -6.68 -2.42 -8.77
N ALA A 173 -5.81 -1.66 -9.44
CA ALA A 173 -5.25 -2.05 -10.74
C ALA A 173 -4.14 -3.09 -10.63
N LEU A 174 -3.02 -2.70 -10.02
CA LEU A 174 -1.77 -3.46 -10.11
C LEU A 174 -1.78 -4.66 -9.18
N LEU A 175 -2.28 -4.48 -7.96
CA LEU A 175 -2.19 -5.53 -6.96
C LEU A 175 -3.25 -6.59 -7.14
N ILE A 176 -4.48 -6.25 -7.50
CA ILE A 176 -5.46 -7.29 -7.87
C ILE A 176 -4.93 -8.13 -9.03
N SER A 177 -4.28 -7.49 -10.01
CA SER A 177 -3.62 -8.20 -11.10
C SER A 177 -2.51 -9.12 -10.61
N GLN A 178 -1.61 -8.62 -9.76
CA GLN A 178 -0.47 -9.37 -9.25
C GLN A 178 -0.84 -10.47 -8.24
N GLN A 179 -1.84 -10.23 -7.39
CA GLN A 179 -2.21 -11.09 -6.28
C GLN A 179 -3.29 -12.11 -6.61
N ILE A 180 -4.18 -11.78 -7.56
CA ILE A 180 -5.31 -12.65 -7.90
C ILE A 180 -5.14 -13.18 -9.32
N PHE A 181 -5.05 -12.30 -10.33
CA PHE A 181 -5.05 -12.77 -11.72
C PHE A 181 -3.82 -13.59 -12.09
N ILE A 182 -2.61 -13.15 -11.73
CA ILE A 182 -1.38 -13.88 -12.04
C ILE A 182 -1.35 -15.26 -11.35
N PRO A 183 -1.57 -15.39 -10.02
CA PRO A 183 -1.53 -16.70 -9.36
C PRO A 183 -2.63 -17.65 -9.83
N VAL A 184 -3.83 -17.14 -10.11
CA VAL A 184 -4.92 -17.96 -10.68
C VAL A 184 -4.56 -18.44 -12.08
N ALA A 185 -4.03 -17.57 -12.95
CA ALA A 185 -3.60 -17.95 -14.30
C ALA A 185 -2.45 -18.97 -14.29
N LEU A 186 -1.47 -18.80 -13.40
CA LEU A 186 -0.38 -19.75 -13.22
C LEU A 186 -0.87 -21.10 -12.69
N THR A 187 -1.74 -21.09 -11.66
CA THR A 187 -2.34 -22.30 -11.10
C THR A 187 -3.16 -23.06 -12.13
N TYR A 188 -3.96 -22.34 -12.93
CA TYR A 188 -4.72 -22.93 -14.03
C TYR A 188 -3.81 -23.57 -15.09
N THR A 189 -2.73 -22.88 -15.46
CA THR A 189 -1.74 -23.38 -16.42
C THR A 189 -1.03 -24.64 -15.89
N LEU A 190 -0.68 -24.67 -14.60
CA LEU A 190 -0.07 -25.84 -13.94
C LEU A 190 -1.04 -27.02 -13.85
N LYS A 191 -2.33 -26.78 -13.52
CA LYS A 191 -3.38 -27.81 -13.51
C LYS A 191 -3.59 -28.44 -14.89
N ARG A 192 -3.61 -27.64 -15.96
CA ARG A 192 -3.74 -28.14 -17.34
C ARG A 192 -2.59 -29.07 -17.76
N LYS A 193 -1.41 -28.92 -17.16
CA LYS A 193 -0.23 -29.76 -17.43
C LYS A 193 -0.15 -31.05 -16.61
N GLY A 194 -1.24 -31.46 -15.95
CA GLY A 194 -1.34 -32.77 -15.28
C GLY A 194 -1.36 -32.72 -13.76
N ALA A 195 -1.51 -31.54 -13.13
CA ALA A 195 -1.80 -31.49 -11.70
C ALA A 195 -3.29 -31.85 -11.47
N SER A 196 -3.55 -32.67 -10.45
CA SER A 196 -4.88 -33.18 -10.08
C SER A 196 -5.98 -32.10 -10.12
N ILE A 197 -7.02 -32.32 -10.92
CA ILE A 197 -8.18 -31.43 -11.18
C ILE A 197 -9.14 -31.39 -9.97
N ARG A 198 -8.65 -31.53 -8.73
CA ARG A 198 -9.53 -31.41 -7.56
C ARG A 198 -9.98 -29.95 -7.43
N CYS A 199 -11.31 -29.78 -7.49
CA CYS A 199 -12.12 -28.57 -7.39
C CYS A 199 -11.48 -27.28 -7.94
N ALA A 200 -11.91 -26.85 -9.13
CA ALA A 200 -11.64 -25.49 -9.66
C ALA A 200 -12.51 -24.39 -9.01
N VAL A 201 -13.42 -24.77 -8.11
CA VAL A 201 -14.36 -23.87 -7.44
C VAL A 201 -13.67 -22.70 -6.72
N PRO A 202 -12.65 -22.91 -5.85
CA PRO A 202 -12.02 -21.79 -5.15
C PRO A 202 -11.30 -20.83 -6.10
N GLU A 203 -10.67 -21.30 -7.17
CA GLU A 203 -10.02 -20.42 -8.15
C GLU A 203 -11.03 -19.60 -8.94
N VAL A 204 -12.17 -20.18 -9.31
CA VAL A 204 -13.26 -19.45 -9.98
C VAL A 204 -13.85 -18.40 -9.03
N CYS A 205 -14.07 -18.73 -7.76
CA CYS A 205 -14.54 -17.76 -6.76
C CYS A 205 -13.54 -16.61 -6.56
N LEU A 206 -12.23 -16.90 -6.47
CA LEU A 206 -11.19 -15.88 -6.36
C LEU A 206 -11.12 -15.00 -7.61
N LEU A 207 -11.27 -15.58 -8.80
CA LEU A 207 -11.29 -14.83 -10.05
C LEU A 207 -12.49 -13.88 -10.11
N LEU A 208 -13.69 -14.36 -9.76
CA LEU A 208 -14.90 -13.54 -9.71
C LEU A 208 -14.78 -12.41 -8.67
N LEU A 209 -14.21 -12.71 -7.50
CA LEU A 209 -13.91 -11.70 -6.48
C LEU A 209 -12.93 -10.67 -7.03
N GLY A 210 -11.84 -11.11 -7.67
CA GLY A 210 -10.84 -10.23 -8.29
C GLY A 210 -11.44 -9.32 -9.36
N VAL A 211 -12.29 -9.85 -10.25
CA VAL A 211 -12.99 -9.05 -11.26
C VAL A 211 -13.93 -8.04 -10.61
N CYS A 212 -14.69 -8.44 -9.59
CA CYS A 212 -15.58 -7.54 -8.85
C CYS A 212 -14.80 -6.40 -8.18
N VAL A 213 -13.73 -6.73 -7.47
CA VAL A 213 -12.86 -5.74 -6.79
C VAL A 213 -12.17 -4.84 -7.80
N PHE A 214 -11.71 -5.38 -8.93
CA PHE A 214 -11.10 -4.59 -9.99
C PHE A 214 -12.10 -3.60 -10.59
N VAL A 215 -13.27 -4.06 -11.06
CA VAL A 215 -14.24 -3.18 -11.75
C VAL A 215 -14.88 -2.18 -10.78
N VAL A 216 -15.45 -2.66 -9.67
CA VAL A 216 -16.17 -1.80 -8.72
C VAL A 216 -15.19 -0.94 -7.93
N GLY A 217 -14.06 -1.52 -7.51
CA GLY A 217 -13.02 -0.81 -6.77
C GLY A 217 -12.35 0.27 -7.62
N MET A 218 -12.01 -0.01 -8.88
CA MET A 218 -11.44 0.99 -9.79
C MET A 218 -12.43 2.13 -10.05
N ALA A 219 -13.70 1.83 -10.33
CA ALA A 219 -14.72 2.86 -10.54
C ALA A 219 -14.93 3.72 -9.27
N GLY A 220 -14.88 3.12 -8.08
CA GLY A 220 -14.90 3.83 -6.80
C GLY A 220 -13.67 4.72 -6.62
N ALA A 221 -12.48 4.18 -6.82
CA ALA A 221 -11.21 4.88 -6.63
C ALA A 221 -11.04 6.06 -7.60
N LEU A 222 -11.37 5.88 -8.89
CA LEU A 222 -11.31 6.95 -9.89
C LEU A 222 -12.30 8.09 -9.60
N ARG A 223 -13.51 7.76 -9.16
CA ARG A 223 -14.50 8.77 -8.76
C ARG A 223 -14.01 9.56 -7.55
N ASN A 224 -13.48 8.88 -6.52
CA ASN A 224 -12.94 9.55 -5.34
C ASN A 224 -11.73 10.42 -5.68
N LEU A 225 -10.86 9.95 -6.59
CA LEU A 225 -9.73 10.73 -7.09
C LEU A 225 -10.20 11.98 -7.84
N ARG A 226 -11.18 11.84 -8.73
CA ARG A 226 -11.78 12.97 -9.46
C ARG A 226 -12.39 13.99 -8.51
N GLU A 227 -13.22 13.54 -7.55
CA GLU A 227 -13.83 14.43 -6.55
C GLU A 227 -12.76 15.15 -5.70
N ALA A 228 -11.63 14.50 -5.40
CA ALA A 228 -10.54 15.10 -4.66
C ALA A 228 -9.78 16.17 -5.48
N ILE A 229 -9.54 15.90 -6.78
CA ILE A 229 -8.92 16.86 -7.70
C ILE A 229 -9.81 18.10 -7.88
N GLU A 230 -11.11 17.90 -8.08
CA GLU A 230 -12.08 19.01 -8.24
C GLU A 230 -12.13 19.90 -6.98
N LYS A 231 -12.04 19.31 -5.78
CA LYS A 231 -11.99 20.06 -4.52
C LYS A 231 -10.65 20.73 -4.25
N GLY A 232 -9.53 20.11 -4.62
CA GLY A 232 -8.20 20.67 -4.41
C GLY A 232 -7.80 21.76 -5.41
N SER A 233 -8.56 21.94 -6.49
CA SER A 233 -8.31 22.97 -7.51
C SER A 233 -9.02 24.31 -7.25
N GLY A 234 -9.83 24.40 -6.18
CA GLY A 234 -10.56 25.61 -5.78
C GLY A 234 -9.99 26.22 -4.52
#